data_AF-A0A1S4E1X5-F1
#
_entry.id   AF-A0A1S4E1X5-F1
#
_cell.length_a   1.000
_cell.length_b   1.000
_cell.length_c   1.000
_cell.angle_alpha   90.00
_cell.angle_beta   90.00
_cell.angle_gamma   90.00
#
_symmetry.space_group_name_H-M   'P 1'
#
loop_
_entity.id
_entity.type
_entity.pdbx_description
1 polymer ?
#
loop_
_entity_poly.entity_id
_entity_poly.type
_entity_poly.pdbx_seq_one_letter_code
_entity_poly.pdbx_strand_id
1 'polypeptide(L)'
;MDSKEAGSLLDNLIVAFNGRIAELQDLVIARNMYPASCLPDLSAVDASLKVMELQVQAIKNQLREEAEAIPKAKKLIEASLKQQKRLESISLHVPTYYQILPERVSALNLNTSLGSEAKTSGSELGSREAENVISVLPKEKKVSSPPLWYITIDELNSLSSYMRGRLTVDKVNAAVNDMATYAEANAQLIGIPKKKAGREPLGKGPDHYIYTFAIETIPTAMVPF
;
A
#
# COMPACT_ATOMS: atom_id res chain seq x y z
N MET A 1 -2.74 -12.86 -20.13
CA MET A 1 -3.14 -13.64 -21.33
C MET A 1 -4.30 -12.90 -21.97
N ASP A 2 -4.28 -12.74 -23.29
CA ASP A 2 -5.42 -12.15 -23.98
C ASP A 2 -6.60 -13.12 -23.90
N SER A 3 -7.80 -12.62 -23.58
CA SER A 3 -9.02 -13.45 -23.46
C SER A 3 -9.28 -14.30 -24.71
N LYS A 4 -8.85 -13.79 -25.87
CA LYS A 4 -8.93 -14.48 -27.17
C LYS A 4 -7.99 -15.68 -27.28
N GLU A 5 -6.80 -15.59 -26.68
CA GLU A 5 -5.81 -16.66 -26.65
C GLU A 5 -6.29 -17.81 -25.77
N ALA A 6 -6.80 -17.50 -24.57
CA ALA A 6 -7.37 -18.49 -23.66
C ALA A 6 -8.56 -19.26 -24.28
N GLY A 7 -9.43 -18.55 -25.03
CA GLY A 7 -10.53 -19.17 -25.78
C GLY A 7 -10.01 -20.15 -26.84
N SER A 8 -9.03 -19.72 -27.65
CA SER A 8 -8.44 -20.58 -28.69
C SER A 8 -7.73 -21.81 -28.12
N LEU A 9 -7.11 -21.71 -26.94
CA LEU A 9 -6.47 -22.84 -26.27
C LEU A 9 -7.49 -23.89 -25.83
N LEU A 10 -8.63 -23.47 -25.28
CA LEU A 10 -9.72 -24.37 -24.91
C LEU A 10 -10.35 -25.04 -26.14
N ASP A 11 -10.58 -24.28 -27.21
CA ASP A 11 -11.12 -24.83 -28.46
C ASP A 11 -10.18 -25.87 -29.07
N ASN A 12 -8.87 -25.60 -29.09
CA ASN A 12 -7.86 -26.57 -29.53
C ASN A 12 -7.86 -27.84 -28.66
N LEU A 13 -8.06 -27.70 -27.35
CA LEU A 13 -8.15 -28.82 -26.42
C LEU A 13 -9.39 -29.69 -26.69
N ILE A 14 -10.53 -29.07 -27.01
CA ILE A 14 -11.76 -29.77 -27.40
C ILE A 14 -11.57 -30.52 -28.71
N VAL A 15 -10.95 -29.90 -29.72
CA VAL A 15 -10.64 -30.55 -31.00
C VAL A 15 -9.71 -31.74 -30.79
N ALA A 16 -8.64 -31.57 -30.01
CA ALA A 16 -7.71 -32.65 -29.66
C ALA A 16 -8.43 -33.80 -28.92
N PHE A 17 -9.35 -33.47 -28.01
CA PHE A 17 -10.10 -34.46 -27.24
C PHE A 17 -11.02 -35.28 -28.14
N ASN A 18 -11.75 -34.60 -29.03
CA ASN A 18 -12.59 -35.25 -30.02
C ASN A 18 -11.77 -36.14 -30.98
N GLY A 19 -10.56 -35.71 -31.35
CA GLY A 19 -9.60 -36.54 -32.08
C GLY A 19 -9.23 -37.82 -31.33
N ARG A 20 -8.91 -37.74 -30.03
CA ARG A 20 -8.64 -38.91 -29.20
C ARG A 20 -9.84 -39.83 -29.02
N ILE A 21 -11.07 -39.31 -29.01
CA ILE A 21 -12.29 -40.13 -29.01
C ILE A 21 -12.37 -40.96 -30.29
N ALA A 22 -12.13 -40.35 -31.46
CA ALA A 22 -12.15 -41.06 -32.74
C ALA A 22 -11.05 -42.14 -32.80
N GLU A 23 -9.82 -41.80 -32.40
CA GLU A 23 -8.73 -42.77 -32.31
C GLU A 23 -9.04 -43.93 -31.35
N LEU A 24 -9.67 -43.65 -30.21
CA LEU A 24 -10.08 -44.68 -29.26
C LEU A 24 -11.15 -45.60 -29.87
N GLN A 25 -12.10 -45.06 -30.64
CA GLN A 25 -13.09 -45.86 -31.35
C GLN A 25 -12.44 -46.80 -32.37
N ASP A 26 -11.47 -46.30 -33.15
CA ASP A 26 -10.72 -47.09 -34.12
C ASP A 26 -9.89 -48.19 -33.44
N LEU A 27 -9.22 -47.85 -32.32
CA LEU A 27 -8.44 -48.81 -31.53
C LEU A 27 -9.32 -49.89 -30.89
N VAL A 28 -10.55 -49.58 -30.49
CA VAL A 28 -11.50 -50.59 -29.98
C VAL A 28 -11.90 -51.57 -31.08
N ILE A 29 -12.13 -51.10 -32.31
CA ILE A 29 -12.41 -51.97 -33.47
C ILE A 29 -11.17 -52.83 -33.79
N ALA A 30 -9.99 -52.21 -33.86
CA ALA A 30 -8.74 -52.90 -34.14
C ALA A 30 -8.41 -53.95 -33.07
N ARG A 31 -8.64 -53.66 -31.79
CA ARG A 31 -8.47 -54.60 -30.67
C ARG A 31 -9.30 -55.85 -30.84
N ASN A 32 -10.54 -55.72 -31.31
CA ASN A 32 -11.43 -56.86 -31.53
C ASN A 32 -10.89 -57.81 -32.62
N MET A 33 -10.11 -57.28 -33.57
CA MET A 33 -9.51 -58.06 -34.66
C MET A 33 -8.10 -58.57 -34.29
N TYR A 34 -7.29 -57.74 -33.63
CA TYR A 34 -5.88 -58.00 -33.29
C TYR A 34 -5.54 -57.45 -31.89
N PRO A 35 -5.85 -58.20 -30.81
CA PRO A 35 -5.81 -57.67 -29.45
C PRO A 35 -4.41 -57.41 -28.89
N ALA A 36 -3.37 -58.07 -29.41
CA ALA A 36 -2.00 -57.90 -28.90
C ALA A 36 -1.32 -56.62 -29.41
N SER A 37 -1.70 -56.12 -30.58
CA SER A 37 -1.04 -54.97 -31.23
C SER A 37 -1.55 -53.62 -30.74
N CYS A 38 -2.77 -53.53 -30.21
CA CYS A 38 -3.40 -52.27 -29.80
C CYS A 38 -3.06 -51.82 -28.36
N LEU A 39 -2.42 -52.68 -27.56
CA LEU A 39 -2.13 -52.40 -26.14
C LEU A 39 -1.21 -51.18 -25.94
N PRO A 40 -0.10 -51.01 -26.68
CA PRO A 40 0.75 -49.82 -26.55
C PRO A 40 0.02 -48.53 -26.95
N ASP A 41 -0.75 -48.57 -28.03
CA ASP A 41 -1.47 -47.40 -28.53
C ASP A 41 -2.58 -46.97 -27.56
N LEU A 42 -3.29 -47.93 -26.96
CA LEU A 42 -4.29 -47.65 -25.93
C LEU A 42 -3.65 -47.02 -24.68
N SER A 43 -2.46 -47.50 -24.28
CA SER A 43 -1.70 -46.87 -23.19
C SER A 43 -1.22 -45.47 -23.54
N ALA A 44 -0.89 -45.19 -24.81
CA ALA A 44 -0.50 -43.86 -25.27
C ALA A 44 -1.69 -42.89 -25.26
N VAL A 45 -2.88 -43.35 -25.68
CA VAL A 45 -4.13 -42.56 -25.59
C VAL A 45 -4.48 -42.26 -24.13
N ASP A 46 -4.35 -43.22 -23.22
CA ASP A 46 -4.57 -43.00 -21.78
C ASP A 46 -3.60 -41.95 -21.20
N ALA A 47 -2.31 -42.05 -21.52
CA ALA A 47 -1.32 -41.06 -21.10
C ALA A 47 -1.63 -39.67 -21.66
N SER A 48 -2.04 -39.57 -22.93
CA SER A 48 -2.46 -38.29 -23.53
C SER A 48 -3.71 -37.72 -22.84
N LEU A 49 -4.70 -38.55 -22.51
CA LEU A 49 -5.91 -38.11 -21.80
C LEU A 49 -5.60 -37.62 -20.40
N LYS A 50 -4.70 -38.28 -19.67
CA LYS A 50 -4.19 -37.80 -18.37
C LYS A 50 -3.58 -36.42 -18.46
N VAL A 51 -2.77 -36.15 -19.50
CA VAL A 51 -2.18 -34.83 -19.73
C VAL A 51 -3.26 -33.78 -19.99
N MET A 52 -4.25 -34.10 -20.82
CA MET A 52 -5.35 -33.19 -21.13
C MET A 52 -6.23 -32.91 -19.90
N GLU A 53 -6.49 -33.92 -19.07
CA GLU A 53 -7.19 -33.75 -17.79
C GLU A 53 -6.45 -32.74 -16.89
N LEU A 54 -5.13 -32.87 -16.76
CA LEU A 54 -4.32 -31.91 -16.00
C LEU A 54 -4.41 -30.49 -16.59
N GLN A 55 -4.43 -30.35 -17.92
CA GLN A 55 -4.61 -29.06 -18.59
C GLN A 55 -5.97 -28.44 -18.29
N VAL A 56 -7.06 -29.23 -18.31
CA VAL A 56 -8.40 -28.74 -17.91
C VAL A 56 -8.41 -28.29 -16.45
N GLN A 57 -7.77 -29.04 -15.56
CA GLN A 57 -7.67 -28.64 -14.15
C GLN A 57 -6.87 -27.34 -13.96
N ALA A 58 -5.80 -27.14 -14.73
CA ALA A 58 -5.03 -25.91 -14.71
C ALA A 58 -5.87 -24.71 -15.15
N ILE A 59 -6.60 -24.82 -16.27
CA ILE A 59 -7.52 -23.77 -16.75
C ILE A 59 -8.59 -23.45 -15.69
N LYS A 60 -9.18 -24.48 -15.09
CA LYS A 60 -10.18 -24.32 -14.02
C LYS A 60 -9.64 -23.57 -12.80
N ASN A 61 -8.41 -23.87 -12.39
CA ASN A 61 -7.77 -23.20 -11.27
C ASN A 61 -7.52 -21.73 -11.58
N GLN A 62 -6.98 -21.42 -12.76
CA GLN A 62 -6.76 -20.04 -13.20
C GLN A 62 -8.08 -19.24 -13.26
N LEU A 63 -9.15 -19.83 -13.82
CA LEU A 63 -10.46 -19.16 -13.89
C LEU A 63 -11.01 -18.81 -12.49
N ARG A 64 -10.78 -19.68 -11.50
CA ARG A 64 -11.15 -19.42 -10.11
C ARG A 64 -10.35 -18.26 -9.53
N GLU A 65 -9.03 -18.24 -9.74
CA GLU A 65 -8.15 -17.16 -9.28
C GLU A 65 -8.54 -15.81 -9.89
N GLU A 66 -8.82 -15.79 -11.19
CA GLU A 66 -9.31 -14.60 -11.89
C GLU A 66 -10.67 -14.15 -11.33
N ALA A 67 -11.60 -15.08 -11.09
CA ALA A 67 -12.91 -14.78 -10.50
C ALA A 67 -12.79 -14.16 -9.10
N GLU A 68 -11.82 -14.59 -8.29
CA GLU A 68 -11.53 -14.00 -6.97
C GLU A 68 -10.80 -12.66 -7.05
N ALA A 69 -10.04 -12.41 -8.11
CA ALA A 69 -9.31 -11.17 -8.34
C ALA A 69 -10.22 -10.02 -8.81
N ILE A 70 -11.22 -10.30 -9.65
CA ILE A 70 -12.19 -9.31 -10.17
C ILE A 70 -12.85 -8.45 -9.07
N PRO A 71 -13.42 -9.00 -7.99
CA PRO A 71 -14.05 -8.18 -6.95
C PRO A 71 -13.04 -7.31 -6.19
N LYS A 72 -11.79 -7.77 -6.03
CA LYS A 72 -10.72 -6.98 -5.41
C LYS A 72 -10.40 -5.75 -6.28
N ALA A 73 -10.28 -5.94 -7.58
CA ALA A 73 -10.08 -4.84 -8.53
C ALA A 73 -11.25 -3.85 -8.53
N LYS A 74 -12.51 -4.33 -8.49
CA LYS A 74 -13.70 -3.46 -8.40
C LYS A 74 -13.69 -2.58 -7.15
N LYS A 75 -13.37 -3.16 -5.99
CA LYS A 75 -13.25 -2.40 -4.72
C LYS A 75 -12.16 -1.33 -4.79
N LEU A 76 -11.04 -1.63 -5.44
CA LEU A 76 -9.96 -0.66 -5.63
C LEU A 76 -10.39 0.50 -6.53
N ILE A 77 -11.09 0.22 -7.63
CA ILE A 77 -11.64 1.24 -8.53
C ILE A 77 -12.64 2.13 -7.77
N GLU A 78 -13.52 1.55 -6.96
CA GLU A 78 -14.48 2.32 -6.17
C GLU A 78 -13.78 3.24 -5.16
N ALA A 79 -12.76 2.73 -4.46
CA ALA A 79 -11.97 3.52 -3.53
C ALA A 79 -11.23 4.67 -4.24
N SER A 80 -10.64 4.39 -5.41
CA SER A 80 -9.96 5.39 -6.25
C SER A 80 -10.94 6.46 -6.73
N LEU A 81 -12.13 6.07 -7.19
CA LEU A 81 -13.17 7.01 -7.63
C LEU A 81 -13.66 7.91 -6.48
N LYS A 82 -13.77 7.37 -5.27
CA LYS A 82 -14.09 8.16 -4.07
C LYS A 82 -12.98 9.18 -3.75
N GLN A 83 -11.71 8.78 -3.88
CA GLN A 83 -10.58 9.68 -3.70
C GLN A 83 -10.55 10.77 -4.79
N GLN A 84 -10.78 10.41 -6.04
CA GLN A 84 -10.87 11.35 -7.15
C GLN A 84 -11.93 12.42 -6.90
N LYS A 85 -13.17 12.01 -6.55
CA LYS A 85 -14.24 12.97 -6.21
C LYS A 85 -13.86 13.91 -5.07
N ARG A 86 -13.15 13.40 -4.06
CA ARG A 86 -12.63 14.22 -2.97
C ARG A 86 -11.61 15.23 -3.48
N LEU A 87 -10.65 14.82 -4.31
CA LEU A 87 -9.64 15.70 -4.88
C LEU A 87 -10.26 16.75 -5.80
N GLU A 88 -11.25 16.38 -6.62
CA GLU A 88 -12.02 17.32 -7.44
C GLU A 88 -12.76 18.34 -6.55
N SER A 89 -13.40 17.87 -5.47
CA SER A 89 -14.04 18.78 -4.52
C SER A 89 -13.03 19.71 -3.85
N ILE A 90 -11.83 19.23 -3.50
CA ILE A 90 -10.78 20.09 -2.93
C ILE A 90 -10.35 21.11 -3.97
N SER A 91 -10.05 20.67 -5.20
CA SER A 91 -9.63 21.52 -6.33
C SER A 91 -10.59 22.68 -6.57
N LEU A 92 -11.90 22.43 -6.52
CA LEU A 92 -12.94 23.46 -6.66
C LEU A 92 -12.92 24.51 -5.53
N HIS A 93 -12.46 24.14 -4.34
CA HIS A 93 -12.47 25.00 -3.15
C HIS A 93 -11.06 25.48 -2.76
N VAL A 94 -10.03 25.23 -3.57
CA VAL A 94 -8.70 25.79 -3.34
C VAL A 94 -8.75 27.29 -3.61
N PRO A 95 -8.39 28.16 -2.64
CA PRO A 95 -8.32 29.59 -2.85
C PRO A 95 -7.34 29.95 -3.98
N THR A 96 -7.75 30.85 -4.87
CA THR A 96 -7.05 31.24 -6.09
C THR A 96 -5.61 31.73 -5.86
N TYR A 97 -5.26 32.19 -4.65
CA TYR A 97 -3.90 32.59 -4.28
C TYR A 97 -2.86 31.45 -4.42
N TYR A 98 -3.26 30.18 -4.28
CA TYR A 98 -2.36 29.03 -4.45
C TYR A 98 -2.21 28.56 -5.91
N GLN A 99 -3.07 29.01 -6.84
CA GLN A 99 -2.99 28.63 -8.26
C GLN A 99 -1.95 29.45 -9.05
N ILE A 100 -1.39 30.52 -8.45
CA ILE A 100 -0.47 31.45 -9.11
C ILE A 100 1.01 31.08 -8.89
N LEU A 101 1.34 29.96 -8.21
CA LEU A 101 2.74 29.51 -8.06
C LEU A 101 2.98 28.09 -8.63
N PRO A 102 3.31 27.96 -9.93
CA PRO A 102 3.62 26.67 -10.55
C PRO A 102 5.04 26.14 -10.23
N GLU A 103 5.92 26.94 -9.61
CA GLU A 103 7.38 26.71 -9.64
C GLU A 103 7.90 25.60 -8.71
N ARG A 104 7.18 25.21 -7.65
CA ARG A 104 7.78 24.39 -6.55
C ARG A 104 7.35 22.93 -6.48
N VAL A 105 6.35 22.49 -7.24
CA VAL A 105 5.80 21.11 -7.14
C VAL A 105 6.43 20.11 -8.11
N SER A 106 7.32 20.56 -9.01
CA SER A 106 7.94 19.70 -10.03
C SER A 106 9.03 18.74 -9.51
N ALA A 107 9.30 18.70 -8.19
CA ALA A 107 10.41 17.93 -7.60
C ALA A 107 10.01 16.61 -6.91
N LEU A 108 8.73 16.25 -6.84
CA LEU A 108 8.30 14.94 -6.35
C LEU A 108 8.11 13.98 -7.52
N ASN A 109 9.25 13.57 -8.08
CA ASN A 109 9.33 12.48 -9.04
C ASN A 109 8.79 11.19 -8.38
N LEU A 110 7.87 10.55 -9.08
CA LEU A 110 7.17 9.31 -8.73
C LEU A 110 8.14 8.14 -8.63
N ASN A 111 8.71 7.93 -7.44
CA ASN A 111 9.37 6.68 -7.10
C ASN A 111 8.43 5.85 -6.21
N THR A 112 7.28 5.46 -6.77
CA THR A 112 6.45 4.38 -6.23
C THR A 112 6.98 3.07 -6.80
N SER A 113 8.13 2.60 -6.29
CA SER A 113 8.53 1.22 -6.53
C SER A 113 7.73 0.32 -5.57
N LEU A 114 6.85 -0.48 -6.18
CA LEU A 114 6.17 -1.61 -5.57
C LEU A 114 7.20 -2.50 -4.85
N GLY A 115 6.90 -2.87 -3.61
CA GLY A 115 7.57 -3.98 -2.95
C GLY A 115 7.26 -5.30 -3.68
N SER A 116 8.24 -6.19 -3.72
CA SER A 116 8.03 -7.62 -3.95
C SER A 116 9.00 -8.38 -3.06
N GLU A 117 8.44 -9.12 -2.11
CA GLU A 117 9.17 -10.04 -1.26
C GLU A 117 9.49 -11.35 -1.99
N ALA A 118 10.71 -11.82 -1.74
CA ALA A 118 11.14 -13.20 -1.53
C ALA A 118 10.95 -14.28 -2.62
N LYS A 119 12.08 -14.83 -3.09
CA LYS A 119 12.51 -16.21 -2.69
C LYS A 119 13.95 -16.55 -3.10
N THR A 120 14.71 -16.94 -2.08
CA THR A 120 15.78 -17.95 -1.99
C THR A 120 16.27 -18.65 -3.26
N SER A 121 17.60 -18.62 -3.51
CA SER A 121 18.49 -19.81 -3.49
C SER A 121 19.90 -19.50 -4.04
N GLY A 122 20.95 -19.94 -3.34
CA GLY A 122 22.14 -20.51 -3.97
C GLY A 122 23.41 -19.65 -4.09
N SER A 123 24.31 -19.81 -3.10
CA SER A 123 25.77 -19.97 -3.22
C SER A 123 26.56 -19.05 -4.17
N GLU A 124 27.25 -18.06 -3.58
CA GLU A 124 28.31 -17.28 -4.19
C GLU A 124 29.68 -17.91 -3.89
N LEU A 125 30.46 -18.20 -4.93
CA LEU A 125 31.89 -18.52 -4.86
C LEU A 125 32.55 -17.94 -6.11
N GLY A 126 33.35 -16.88 -5.96
CA GLY A 126 34.08 -16.28 -7.08
C GLY A 126 34.61 -14.87 -6.83
N SER A 127 35.64 -14.76 -6.00
CA SER A 127 36.47 -13.57 -5.79
C SER A 127 37.22 -13.13 -7.07
N ARG A 128 37.34 -11.81 -7.30
CA ARG A 128 38.54 -11.05 -7.77
C ARG A 128 38.15 -9.58 -8.01
N GLU A 129 38.52 -8.68 -7.09
CA GLU A 129 39.71 -7.83 -7.11
C GLU A 129 39.62 -6.62 -8.07
N ALA A 130 39.48 -5.43 -7.49
CA ALA A 130 40.33 -4.26 -7.78
C ALA A 130 40.10 -3.15 -6.73
N GLU A 131 41.14 -2.88 -5.96
CA GLU A 131 41.28 -1.82 -4.96
C GLU A 131 41.26 -0.40 -5.56
N ASN A 132 40.55 0.53 -4.90
CA ASN A 132 41.20 1.61 -4.15
C ASN A 132 40.18 2.48 -3.36
N VAL A 133 40.18 2.31 -2.01
CA VAL A 133 40.41 3.37 -0.99
C VAL A 133 39.46 4.59 -1.10
N ILE A 134 38.41 4.81 -0.28
CA ILE A 134 38.37 5.11 1.17
C ILE A 134 36.92 4.98 1.70
N SER A 135 36.78 4.13 2.72
CA SER A 135 35.92 4.15 3.92
C SER A 135 34.58 4.92 4.02
N VAL A 136 33.69 4.27 4.80
CA VAL A 136 32.55 4.75 5.61
C VAL A 136 31.14 4.54 5.04
N LEU A 137 30.62 3.33 5.26
CA LEU A 137 29.22 3.08 5.65
C LEU A 137 29.03 3.58 7.11
N PRO A 138 27.82 3.85 7.63
CA PRO A 138 26.66 4.60 7.13
C PRO A 138 26.34 5.76 8.10
N LYS A 139 25.89 6.94 7.65
CA LYS A 139 25.38 7.95 8.60
C LYS A 139 23.94 8.35 8.29
N GLU A 140 23.11 7.90 9.22
CA GLU A 140 21.95 8.60 9.77
C GLU A 140 20.88 9.01 8.75
N LYS A 141 19.79 8.22 8.70
CA LYS A 141 18.50 8.73 8.26
C LYS A 141 18.16 9.90 9.17
N LYS A 142 18.43 11.12 8.68
CA LYS A 142 18.03 12.37 9.29
C LYS A 142 16.56 12.21 9.65
N VAL A 143 16.27 12.21 10.96
CA VAL A 143 14.90 12.28 11.47
C VAL A 143 14.27 13.44 10.72
N SER A 144 13.24 13.15 9.93
CA SER A 144 12.59 14.18 9.12
C SER A 144 12.11 15.25 10.09
N SER A 145 12.67 16.45 9.99
CA SER A 145 12.28 17.57 10.83
C SER A 145 10.78 17.83 10.68
N PRO A 146 10.07 18.24 11.75
CA PRO A 146 8.66 18.59 11.65
C PRO A 146 8.43 19.67 10.58
N PRO A 147 7.32 19.61 9.82
CA PRO A 147 6.99 20.68 8.88
C PRO A 147 6.75 21.98 9.64
N LEU A 148 7.55 23.00 9.34
CA LEU A 148 7.51 24.33 9.96
C LEU A 148 6.87 25.34 9.02
N TRP A 149 5.72 25.89 9.41
CA TRP A 149 4.98 26.88 8.64
C TRP A 149 4.82 28.13 9.50
N TYR A 150 5.47 29.21 9.10
CA TYR A 150 5.40 30.49 9.81
C TYR A 150 4.21 31.31 9.36
N ILE A 151 3.66 32.09 10.29
CA ILE A 151 2.57 33.02 10.01
C ILE A 151 3.18 34.39 9.68
N THR A 152 2.62 35.04 8.68
CA THR A 152 2.97 36.40 8.25
C THR A 152 2.13 37.46 8.98
N ILE A 153 2.58 38.71 8.91
CA ILE A 153 1.89 39.84 9.54
C ILE A 153 0.48 40.02 8.97
N ASP A 154 0.31 39.83 7.66
CA ASP A 154 -0.98 39.98 6.99
C ASP A 154 -1.96 38.88 7.39
N GLU A 155 -1.48 37.64 7.53
CA GLU A 155 -2.29 36.51 8.01
C GLU A 155 -2.75 36.71 9.46
N LEU A 156 -1.87 37.22 10.34
CA LEU A 156 -2.26 37.54 11.73
C LEU A 156 -3.23 38.73 11.78
N ASN A 157 -3.08 39.70 10.88
CA ASN A 157 -3.95 40.87 10.80
C ASN A 157 -5.32 40.58 10.16
N SER A 158 -5.46 39.47 9.43
CA SER A 158 -6.75 38.98 8.94
C SER A 158 -7.67 38.49 10.06
N LEU A 159 -7.13 38.19 11.24
CA LEU A 159 -7.94 37.82 12.40
C LEU A 159 -8.62 39.05 13.01
N SER A 160 -9.83 38.86 13.54
CA SER A 160 -10.52 39.93 14.26
C SER A 160 -9.70 40.40 15.46
N SER A 161 -9.78 41.71 15.78
CA SER A 161 -9.01 42.27 16.90
C SER A 161 -9.29 41.59 18.24
N TYR A 162 -10.51 41.05 18.42
CA TYR A 162 -10.89 40.27 19.58
C TYR A 162 -10.07 38.97 19.71
N MET A 163 -9.88 38.23 18.61
CA MET A 163 -9.11 36.98 18.60
C MET A 163 -7.60 37.23 18.67
N ARG A 164 -7.12 38.32 18.05
CA ARG A 164 -5.71 38.69 18.08
C ARG A 164 -5.27 39.12 19.47
N GLY A 165 -6.11 39.85 20.21
CA GLY A 165 -5.78 40.30 21.57
C GLY A 165 -4.43 41.01 21.65
N ARG A 166 -3.48 40.44 22.42
CA ARG A 166 -2.08 40.93 22.59
C ARG A 166 -1.04 40.04 21.88
N LEU A 167 -1.50 39.23 20.93
CA LEU A 167 -0.69 38.30 20.15
C LEU A 167 0.06 39.06 19.04
N THR A 168 1.36 38.83 18.94
CA THR A 168 2.21 39.37 17.87
C THR A 168 2.75 38.22 17.03
N VAL A 169 3.13 38.50 15.79
CA VAL A 169 3.67 37.47 14.87
C VAL A 169 4.86 36.74 15.49
N ASP A 170 5.74 37.48 16.18
CA ASP A 170 6.90 36.93 16.86
C ASP A 170 6.52 35.93 17.95
N LYS A 171 5.46 36.20 18.71
CA LYS A 171 4.99 35.29 19.77
C LYS A 171 4.40 34.01 19.20
N VAL A 172 3.68 34.10 18.09
CA VAL A 172 3.10 32.91 17.44
C VAL A 172 4.20 32.07 16.81
N ASN A 173 5.10 32.69 16.06
CA ASN A 173 6.19 31.99 15.39
C ASN A 173 7.20 31.41 16.40
N ALA A 174 7.40 32.05 17.55
CA ALA A 174 8.14 31.46 18.67
C ALA A 174 7.44 30.20 19.20
N ALA A 175 6.13 30.26 19.46
CA ALA A 175 5.38 29.08 19.91
C ALA A 175 5.37 27.92 18.90
N VAL A 176 5.37 28.23 17.59
CA VAL A 176 5.52 27.23 16.52
C VAL A 176 6.88 26.52 16.61
N ASN A 177 7.96 27.28 16.86
CA ASN A 177 9.30 26.71 17.05
C ASN A 177 9.39 25.86 18.33
N ASP A 178 8.76 26.32 19.42
CA ASP A 178 8.72 25.54 20.67
C ASP A 178 8.01 24.20 20.45
N MET A 179 6.86 24.21 19.77
CA MET A 179 6.10 22.99 19.44
C MET A 179 6.89 22.06 18.51
N ALA A 180 7.63 22.61 17.54
CA ALA A 180 8.48 21.80 16.66
C ALA A 180 9.63 21.14 17.43
N THR A 181 10.20 21.84 18.41
CA THR A 181 11.23 21.29 19.31
C THR A 181 10.67 20.12 20.12
N TYR A 182 9.45 20.26 20.66
CA TYR A 182 8.76 19.16 21.35
C TYR A 182 8.48 17.97 20.42
N ALA A 183 8.04 18.23 19.20
CA ALA A 183 7.78 17.19 18.21
C ALA A 183 9.06 16.44 17.80
N GLU A 184 10.19 17.14 17.67
CA GLU A 184 11.50 16.54 17.40
C GLU A 184 11.95 15.64 18.55
N ALA A 185 11.86 16.11 19.79
CA ALA A 185 12.18 15.30 20.97
C ALA A 185 11.32 14.03 21.05
N ASN A 186 10.02 14.14 20.76
CA ASN A 186 9.12 12.99 20.72
C ASN A 186 9.46 12.00 19.58
N ALA A 187 9.82 12.52 18.39
CA ALA A 187 10.25 11.68 17.26
C ALA A 187 11.53 10.90 17.58
N GLN A 188 12.46 11.51 18.32
CA GLN A 188 13.68 10.82 18.79
C GLN A 188 13.35 9.68 19.77
N LEU A 189 12.41 9.88 20.71
CA LEU A 189 11.99 8.84 21.64
C LEU A 189 11.33 7.64 20.95
N ILE A 190 10.51 7.89 19.92
CA ILE A 190 9.84 6.83 19.14
C ILE A 190 10.83 6.12 18.19
N GLY A 191 11.84 6.84 17.69
CA GLY A 191 12.83 6.34 16.74
C GLY A 191 13.93 5.44 17.35
N ILE A 192 14.13 5.47 18.68
CA ILE A 192 15.14 4.64 19.34
C ILE A 192 14.67 3.16 19.37
N PRO A 193 15.41 2.22 18.74
CA PRO A 193 15.06 0.80 18.82
C PRO A 193 15.19 0.29 20.26
N LYS A 194 14.15 -0.39 20.76
CA LYS A 194 13.95 -0.85 22.15
C LYS A 194 15.06 -1.76 22.74
N LYS A 195 16.16 -2.03 22.03
CA LYS A 195 17.29 -2.86 22.49
C LYS A 195 18.36 -2.11 23.31
N LYS A 196 18.24 -0.79 23.49
CA LYS A 196 19.15 0.01 24.34
C LYS A 196 18.43 0.86 25.40
N ALA A 197 17.26 0.40 25.88
CA ALA A 197 16.65 1.00 27.06
C ALA A 197 17.30 0.41 28.32
N GLY A 198 18.44 0.99 28.71
CA GLY A 198 18.94 0.89 30.07
C GLY A 198 17.88 1.48 31.01
N ARG A 199 17.44 0.68 31.96
CA ARG A 199 16.47 1.04 32.99
C ARG A 199 17.08 2.14 33.87
N GLU A 200 16.56 3.36 33.76
CA GLU A 200 16.62 4.36 34.84
C GLU A 200 15.22 4.91 35.12
N PRO A 201 14.92 5.23 36.38
CA PRO A 201 13.58 5.07 36.92
C PRO A 201 12.63 6.20 36.51
N LEU A 202 11.41 5.73 36.23
CA LEU A 202 10.16 6.45 36.10
C LEU A 202 10.04 7.61 37.11
N GLY A 203 10.36 8.82 36.65
CA GLY A 203 9.99 10.07 37.31
C GLY A 203 8.53 10.40 37.00
N LYS A 204 7.64 9.97 37.90
CA LYS A 204 6.26 10.44 38.14
C LYS A 204 5.39 10.69 36.89
N GLY A 205 4.57 9.69 36.58
CA GLY A 205 3.38 9.91 35.74
C GLY A 205 2.41 10.90 36.39
N PRO A 206 1.65 11.68 35.60
CA PRO A 206 0.59 12.52 36.12
C PRO A 206 -0.71 11.70 36.24
N ASP A 207 -0.74 10.77 37.18
CA ASP A 207 -2.02 10.37 37.78
C ASP A 207 -2.31 11.38 38.89
N HIS A 208 -2.96 12.48 38.52
CA HIS A 208 -3.83 13.36 39.33
C HIS A 208 -3.85 14.78 38.79
N TYR A 209 -4.60 15.02 37.71
CA TYR A 209 -5.35 16.26 37.52
C TYR A 209 -6.61 15.96 36.71
N ILE A 210 -7.50 15.13 37.25
CA ILE A 210 -8.93 15.33 36.99
C ILE A 210 -9.28 16.57 37.81
N TYR A 211 -9.20 17.74 37.18
CA TYR A 211 -9.84 18.93 37.75
C TYR A 211 -11.35 18.68 37.70
N THR A 212 -11.85 18.31 38.86
CA THR A 212 -13.24 18.45 39.30
C THR A 212 -13.73 19.84 38.91
N PHE A 213 -14.56 19.93 37.86
CA PHE A 213 -15.46 21.07 37.71
C PHE A 213 -16.57 20.91 38.75
N ALA A 214 -16.30 21.41 39.96
CA ALA A 214 -17.34 21.74 40.91
C ALA A 214 -18.14 22.89 40.30
N ILE A 215 -19.35 22.61 39.82
CA ILE A 215 -20.33 23.64 39.48
C ILE A 215 -20.85 24.13 40.82
N GLU A 216 -20.21 25.17 41.33
CA GLU A 216 -20.67 25.90 42.50
C GLU A 216 -21.98 26.61 42.11
N THR A 217 -23.07 26.13 42.73
CA THR A 217 -24.40 26.70 42.71
C THR A 217 -24.34 28.17 43.16
N ILE A 218 -24.66 29.11 42.27
CA ILE A 218 -25.00 30.49 42.64
C ILE A 218 -26.54 30.63 42.57
N PRO A 219 -27.18 31.19 43.61
CA PRO A 219 -28.62 31.07 43.82
C PRO A 219 -29.44 31.96 42.87
N THR A 220 -30.57 31.38 42.48
CA THR A 220 -31.77 32.05 41.99
C THR A 220 -32.14 33.26 42.87
N ALA A 221 -32.06 34.47 42.31
CA ALA A 221 -32.85 35.60 42.77
C ALA A 221 -33.41 36.35 41.56
N MET A 222 -34.71 36.13 41.39
CA MET A 222 -35.62 36.64 40.39
C MET A 222 -36.12 38.03 40.85
N VAL A 223 -35.92 39.05 40.00
CA VAL A 223 -36.88 40.10 39.53
C VAL A 223 -37.78 40.78 40.59
N PRO A 224 -37.89 42.12 40.62
CA PRO A 224 -38.98 42.77 39.86
C PRO A 224 -38.64 44.10 39.15
N PHE A 225 -39.30 44.25 37.99
CA PHE A 225 -39.78 45.45 37.29
C PHE A 225 -38.91 46.70 37.16
#